data_AF-A0A1X2GBM2-F1
#
_entry.id   AF-A0A1X2GBM2-F1
#
_cell.length_a   1.000
_cell.length_b   1.000
_cell.length_c   1.000
_cell.angle_alpha   90.00
_cell.angle_beta   90.00
_cell.angle_gamma   90.00
#
_symmetry.space_group_name_H-M   'P 1'
#
loop_
_entity.id
_entity.type
_entity.pdbx_description
1 polymer ?
#
loop_
_entity_poly.entity_id
_entity_poly.type
_entity_poly.pdbx_seq_one_letter_code
_entity_poly.pdbx_strand_id
1 'polypeptide(L)'
;NVARNIAHYLPNYQQYIHSLKTDGYTIVGYARKSPSSEIDDDTRARNLQNMVTRLHERSHVDKVFVSWSSKAGDKIGTRDFGCNKIARLEKTSGTTQDLIAYLEGSETNCLVVLDFPGLSTDF
;
A
#
# COMPACT_ATOMS: atom_id res chain seq x y z
N ASN A 1 6.35 18.54 22.05
CA ASN A 1 5.28 17.86 22.80
C ASN A 1 4.76 16.71 21.94
N VAL A 2 4.81 15.48 22.44
CA VAL A 2 4.51 14.24 21.68
C VAL A 2 3.02 14.14 21.30
N ALA A 3 2.12 14.50 22.22
CA ALA A 3 0.67 14.41 21.98
C ALA A 3 0.22 15.28 20.79
N ARG A 4 0.78 16.49 20.66
CA ARG A 4 0.50 17.37 19.53
C ARG A 4 0.96 16.74 18.21
N ASN A 5 2.13 16.12 18.17
CA ASN A 5 2.65 15.49 16.95
C ASN A 5 1.79 14.30 16.51
N ILE A 6 1.27 13.52 17.48
CA ILE A 6 0.34 12.43 17.20
C ILE A 6 -0.98 12.99 16.64
N ALA A 7 -1.59 13.97 17.31
CA ALA A 7 -2.88 14.53 16.92
C ALA A 7 -2.86 15.21 15.53
N HIS A 8 -1.72 15.79 15.14
CA HIS A 8 -1.58 16.50 13.86
C HIS A 8 -0.87 15.68 12.78
N TYR A 9 -0.44 14.43 13.08
CA TYR A 9 0.26 13.60 12.10
C TYR A 9 -0.55 13.42 10.83
N LEU A 10 -1.81 12.95 10.96
CA LEU A 10 -2.63 12.64 9.79
C LEU A 10 -2.97 13.89 8.95
N PRO A 11 -3.44 15.02 9.53
CA PRO A 11 -3.67 16.24 8.77
C PRO A 11 -2.41 16.76 8.06
N ASN A 12 -1.26 16.79 8.75
CA ASN A 12 -0.02 17.27 8.15
C ASN A 12 0.48 16.35 7.04
N TYR A 13 0.34 15.03 7.23
CA TYR A 13 0.67 14.05 6.22
C TYR A 13 -0.23 14.17 4.99
N GLN A 14 -1.55 14.32 5.17
CA GLN A 14 -2.49 14.53 4.06
C GLN A 14 -2.20 15.84 3.30
N GLN A 15 -1.81 16.91 3.99
CA GLN A 15 -1.39 18.16 3.36
C GLN A 15 -0.11 17.98 2.52
N TYR A 16 0.87 17.23 3.04
CA TYR A 16 2.09 16.90 2.30
C TYR A 16 1.82 16.04 1.05
N ILE A 17 0.97 15.01 1.18
CA ILE A 17 0.51 14.22 0.03
C ILE A 17 -0.17 15.14 -1.01
N HIS A 18 -1.00 16.08 -0.56
CA HIS A 18 -1.66 17.00 -1.47
C HIS A 18 -0.67 17.90 -2.21
N SER A 19 0.36 18.44 -1.54
CA SER A 19 1.37 19.26 -2.21
C SER A 19 2.14 18.48 -3.27
N LEU A 20 2.50 17.21 -2.99
CA LEU A 20 3.12 16.34 -4.00
C LEU A 20 2.24 16.17 -5.24
N LYS A 21 0.92 16.01 -5.06
CA LYS A 21 -0.01 15.95 -6.19
C LYS A 21 -0.06 17.27 -6.97
N THR A 22 -0.06 18.40 -6.28
CA THR A 22 0.00 19.73 -6.91
C THR A 22 1.28 19.90 -7.72
N ASP A 23 2.40 19.31 -7.27
CA ASP A 23 3.68 19.30 -7.97
C ASP A 23 3.74 18.30 -9.14
N GLY A 24 2.64 17.60 -9.44
CA GLY A 24 2.52 16.69 -10.56
C GLY A 24 2.93 15.24 -10.28
N TYR A 25 3.13 14.86 -9.01
CA TYR A 25 3.38 13.47 -8.65
C TYR A 25 2.09 12.66 -8.62
N THR A 26 2.17 11.43 -9.13
CA THR A 26 1.15 10.41 -8.87
C THR A 26 1.49 9.69 -7.57
N ILE A 27 0.53 9.61 -6.65
CA ILE A 27 0.72 8.95 -5.36
C ILE A 27 0.35 7.48 -5.50
N VAL A 28 1.34 6.62 -5.42
CA VAL A 28 1.20 5.17 -5.60
C VAL A 28 1.24 4.49 -4.24
N GLY A 29 0.16 3.84 -3.85
CA GLY A 29 0.09 3.00 -2.65
C GLY A 29 0.63 1.60 -2.92
N TYR A 30 1.37 1.05 -1.97
CA TYR A 30 1.79 -0.35 -1.97
C TYR A 30 1.52 -1.02 -0.62
N ALA A 31 0.88 -2.18 -0.64
CA ALA A 31 0.65 -3.00 0.54
C ALA A 31 1.16 -4.43 0.34
N ARG A 32 1.69 -5.05 1.39
CA ARG A 32 2.19 -6.43 1.34
C ARG A 32 1.78 -7.22 2.57
N LYS A 33 1.56 -8.53 2.40
CA LYS A 33 1.57 -9.48 3.51
C LYS A 33 2.68 -10.51 3.36
N SER A 34 3.29 -10.86 4.48
CA SER A 34 4.22 -11.98 4.56
C SER A 34 3.47 -13.33 4.53
N PRO A 35 4.10 -14.39 4.00
CA PRO A 35 3.61 -15.75 4.15
C PRO A 35 3.49 -16.11 5.63
N SER A 36 2.43 -16.80 6.00
CA SER A 36 2.25 -17.38 7.34
C SER A 36 1.34 -18.60 7.23
N SER A 37 1.71 -19.68 7.90
CA SER A 37 0.89 -20.89 8.05
C SER A 37 -0.26 -20.72 9.03
N GLU A 38 -0.23 -19.68 9.86
CA GLU A 38 -1.24 -19.37 10.88
C GLU A 38 -2.37 -18.49 10.32
N ILE A 39 -2.19 -17.92 9.13
CA ILE A 39 -3.14 -17.00 8.51
C ILE A 39 -3.71 -17.64 7.25
N ASP A 40 -5.01 -17.96 7.29
CA ASP A 40 -5.77 -18.41 6.13
C ASP A 40 -5.91 -17.30 5.07
N ASP A 41 -6.35 -17.68 3.88
CA ASP A 41 -6.47 -16.75 2.76
C ASP A 41 -7.57 -15.69 2.98
N ASP A 42 -8.59 -15.98 3.76
CA ASP A 42 -9.69 -15.04 4.05
C ASP A 42 -9.25 -13.93 5.00
N THR A 43 -8.53 -14.30 6.06
CA THR A 43 -7.90 -13.37 6.99
C THR A 43 -6.82 -12.56 6.30
N ARG A 44 -6.05 -13.17 5.39
CA ARG A 44 -5.09 -12.45 4.55
C ARG A 44 -5.76 -11.44 3.63
N ALA A 45 -6.84 -11.84 2.95
CA ALA A 45 -7.64 -10.95 2.11
C ALA A 45 -8.17 -9.76 2.91
N ARG A 46 -8.80 -10.01 4.06
CA ARG A 46 -9.32 -8.97 4.96
C ARG A 46 -8.22 -8.01 5.42
N ASN A 47 -7.07 -8.54 5.82
CA ASN A 47 -5.94 -7.71 6.26
C ASN A 47 -5.39 -6.84 5.13
N LEU A 48 -5.21 -7.39 3.93
CA LEU A 48 -4.79 -6.62 2.76
C LEU A 48 -5.84 -5.59 2.37
N GLN A 49 -7.13 -5.94 2.37
CA GLN A 49 -8.21 -5.01 2.07
C GLN A 49 -8.21 -3.83 3.05
N ASN A 50 -7.99 -4.08 4.35
CA ASN A 50 -7.85 -3.02 5.33
C ASN A 50 -6.67 -2.10 5.01
N MET A 51 -5.52 -2.66 4.62
CA MET A 51 -4.35 -1.86 4.22
C MET A 51 -4.63 -1.03 2.96
N VAL A 52 -5.33 -1.60 1.97
CA VAL A 52 -5.77 -0.89 0.76
C VAL A 52 -6.70 0.27 1.13
N THR A 53 -7.72 0.02 1.95
CA THR A 53 -8.64 1.06 2.43
C THR A 53 -7.89 2.17 3.16
N ARG A 54 -6.92 1.83 4.02
CA ARG A 54 -6.10 2.82 4.74
C ARG A 54 -5.21 3.65 3.82
N LEU A 55 -4.66 3.08 2.76
CA LEU A 55 -3.90 3.82 1.76
C LEU A 55 -4.80 4.88 1.10
N HIS A 56 -6.03 4.50 0.72
CA HIS A 56 -7.03 5.44 0.18
C HIS A 56 -7.43 6.53 1.18
N GLU A 57 -7.79 6.17 2.40
CA GLU A 57 -8.29 7.11 3.42
C GLU A 57 -7.20 8.07 3.94
N ARG A 58 -6.00 7.55 4.22
CA ARG A 58 -4.96 8.32 4.91
C ARG A 58 -4.00 9.01 3.95
N SER A 59 -3.73 8.37 2.81
CA SER A 59 -2.69 8.81 1.88
C SER A 59 -3.26 9.24 0.53
N HIS A 60 -4.59 9.24 0.37
CA HIS A 60 -5.29 9.68 -0.84
C HIS A 60 -4.62 9.20 -2.14
N VAL A 61 -4.19 7.94 -2.16
CA VAL A 61 -3.44 7.34 -3.27
C VAL A 61 -4.25 7.34 -4.57
N ASP A 62 -3.58 7.50 -5.70
CA ASP A 62 -4.18 7.44 -7.04
C ASP A 62 -4.23 6.00 -7.59
N LYS A 63 -3.25 5.18 -7.21
CA LYS A 63 -3.13 3.76 -7.57
C LYS A 63 -2.75 2.96 -6.34
N VAL A 64 -3.20 1.71 -6.24
CA VAL A 64 -2.81 0.81 -5.15
C VAL A 64 -2.40 -0.55 -5.68
N PHE A 65 -1.15 -0.92 -5.48
CA PHE A 65 -0.66 -2.23 -5.82
C PHE A 65 -0.43 -3.07 -4.57
N VAL A 66 -0.61 -4.38 -4.70
CA VAL A 66 -0.54 -5.27 -3.54
C VAL A 66 0.36 -6.46 -3.81
N SER A 67 0.96 -6.95 -2.73
CA SER A 67 1.59 -8.26 -2.70
C SER A 67 0.83 -9.17 -1.76
N TRP A 68 0.28 -10.25 -2.31
CA TRP A 68 -0.58 -11.17 -1.57
C TRP A 68 0.20 -11.87 -0.47
N SER A 69 1.35 -12.43 -0.83
CA SER A 69 2.17 -13.23 0.07
C SER A 69 3.61 -13.30 -0.43
N SER A 70 4.46 -12.40 0.05
CA SER A 70 5.89 -12.40 -0.23
C SER A 70 6.67 -12.02 1.02
N LYS A 71 7.90 -12.53 1.21
CA LYS A 71 8.75 -12.16 2.34
C LYS A 71 9.38 -10.79 2.11
N ALA A 72 9.74 -10.11 3.19
CA ALA A 72 10.43 -8.81 3.10
C ALA A 72 11.76 -8.91 2.31
N GLY A 73 12.48 -10.03 2.49
CA GLY A 73 13.72 -10.32 1.79
C GLY A 73 13.58 -10.85 0.36
N ASP A 74 12.36 -11.14 -0.11
CA ASP A 74 12.16 -11.57 -1.50
C ASP A 74 12.42 -10.38 -2.43
N LYS A 75 13.14 -10.62 -3.53
CA LYS A 75 13.39 -9.61 -4.56
C LYS A 75 12.07 -9.07 -5.09
N ILE A 76 11.92 -7.76 -5.19
CA ILE A 76 10.65 -7.13 -5.61
C ILE A 76 10.18 -7.66 -6.97
N GLY A 77 11.11 -7.84 -7.91
CA GLY A 77 10.84 -8.35 -9.25
C GLY A 77 10.35 -9.79 -9.30
N THR A 78 10.48 -10.58 -8.22
CA THR A 78 10.01 -11.97 -8.18
C THR A 78 8.72 -12.15 -7.39
N ARG A 79 8.15 -11.09 -6.82
CA ARG A 79 6.95 -11.17 -5.99
C ARG A 79 5.70 -11.36 -6.85
N ASP A 80 4.78 -12.20 -6.37
CA ASP A 80 3.42 -12.38 -6.92
C ASP A 80 3.35 -12.84 -8.39
N PHE A 81 4.40 -13.46 -8.93
CA PHE A 81 4.32 -14.11 -10.25
C PHE A 81 3.18 -15.15 -10.27
N GLY A 82 2.22 -14.95 -11.18
CA GLY A 82 1.06 -15.84 -11.32
C GLY A 82 0.03 -15.77 -10.19
N CYS A 83 0.09 -14.77 -9.30
CA CYS A 83 -0.87 -14.63 -8.22
C CYS A 83 -2.20 -14.06 -8.72
N ASN A 84 -3.23 -14.91 -8.82
CA ASN A 84 -4.60 -14.49 -9.18
C ASN A 84 -5.46 -14.08 -7.97
N LYS A 85 -4.95 -14.26 -6.74
CA LYS A 85 -5.73 -14.03 -5.50
C LYS A 85 -6.03 -12.56 -5.24
N ILE A 86 -5.37 -11.63 -5.93
CA ILE A 86 -5.66 -10.19 -5.84
C ILE A 86 -7.08 -9.85 -6.31
N ALA A 87 -7.71 -10.69 -7.14
CA ALA A 87 -9.10 -10.52 -7.57
C ALA A 87 -10.11 -10.54 -6.41
N ARG A 88 -9.67 -10.96 -5.21
CA ARG A 88 -10.45 -10.92 -3.97
C ARG A 88 -10.46 -9.54 -3.30
N LEU A 89 -9.73 -8.57 -3.83
CA LEU A 89 -9.55 -7.25 -3.24
C LEU A 89 -10.19 -6.18 -4.13
N GLU A 90 -10.84 -5.22 -3.50
CA GLU A 90 -11.43 -4.07 -4.16
C GLU A 90 -10.48 -2.86 -4.16
N LYS A 91 -10.63 -1.99 -5.17
CA LYS A 91 -9.87 -0.73 -5.30
C LYS A 91 -8.35 -0.92 -5.34
N THR A 92 -7.92 -2.06 -5.88
CA THR A 92 -6.53 -2.33 -6.24
C THR A 92 -6.31 -2.08 -7.73
N SER A 93 -5.09 -1.72 -8.08
CA SER A 93 -4.60 -1.48 -9.44
C SER A 93 -3.77 -2.65 -9.97
N GLY A 94 -3.49 -3.66 -9.14
CA GLY A 94 -2.78 -4.87 -9.54
C GLY A 94 -1.86 -5.43 -8.46
N THR A 95 -1.02 -6.37 -8.89
CA THR A 95 0.02 -7.04 -8.13
C THR A 95 1.31 -6.22 -8.04
N THR A 96 2.35 -6.74 -7.38
CA THR A 96 3.71 -6.19 -7.44
C THR A 96 4.26 -6.15 -8.89
N GLN A 97 3.87 -7.08 -9.76
CA GLN A 97 4.34 -7.07 -11.16
C GLN A 97 3.72 -5.91 -11.95
N ASP A 98 2.43 -5.65 -11.70
CA ASP A 98 1.73 -4.51 -12.32
C ASP A 98 2.30 -3.18 -11.83
N LEU A 99 2.75 -3.09 -10.56
CA LEU A 99 3.47 -1.93 -10.04
C LEU A 99 4.76 -1.69 -10.82
N ILE A 100 5.57 -2.72 -11.03
CA ILE A 100 6.85 -2.59 -11.74
C ILE A 100 6.60 -2.09 -13.16
N ALA A 101 5.67 -2.73 -13.89
CA ALA A 101 5.31 -2.31 -15.24
C ALA A 101 4.76 -0.87 -15.27
N TYR A 102 3.99 -0.47 -14.25
CA TYR A 102 3.48 0.90 -14.13
C TYR A 102 4.60 1.93 -13.91
N LEU A 103 5.58 1.62 -13.04
CA LEU A 103 6.69 2.51 -12.74
C LEU A 103 7.69 2.62 -13.90
N GLU A 104 7.86 1.58 -14.71
CA GLU A 104 8.70 1.63 -15.91
C GLU A 104 8.18 2.64 -16.95
N GLY A 105 6.86 2.88 -16.98
CA GLY A 105 6.21 3.81 -17.90
C GLY A 105 5.91 5.20 -17.33
N SER A 106 6.31 5.50 -16.09
CA SER A 106 5.92 6.74 -15.40
C SER A 106 7.12 7.41 -14.72
N GLU A 107 7.33 8.70 -14.99
CA GLU A 107 8.51 9.44 -14.52
C GLU A 107 8.30 10.13 -13.16
N THR A 108 7.05 10.41 -12.74
CA THR A 108 6.75 11.19 -11.52
C THR A 108 5.83 10.44 -10.56
N ASN A 109 6.41 9.51 -9.80
CA ASN A 109 5.68 8.71 -8.79
C ASN A 109 6.20 8.96 -7.38
N CYS A 110 5.30 9.08 -6.40
CA CYS A 110 5.63 9.00 -4.98
C CYS A 110 5.06 7.70 -4.41
N LEU A 111 5.92 6.84 -3.89
CA LEU A 111 5.52 5.54 -3.34
C LEU A 111 5.21 5.65 -1.84
N VAL A 112 3.99 5.29 -1.46
CA VAL A 112 3.53 5.17 -0.07
C VAL A 112 3.36 3.70 0.28
N VAL A 113 4.09 3.22 1.27
CA VAL A 113 4.11 1.79 1.64
C VAL A 113 3.45 1.55 2.99
N LEU A 114 2.53 0.59 3.05
CA LEU A 114 2.07 -0.03 4.29
C LEU A 114 2.53 -1.49 4.32
N ASP A 115 3.42 -1.82 5.25
CA ASP A 115 3.95 -3.19 5.44
C ASP A 115 3.30 -3.92 6.64
N PHE A 116 2.78 -3.16 7.60
CA PHE A 116 2.21 -3.74 8.82
C PHE A 116 0.89 -3.06 9.21
N PRO A 117 -0.22 -3.84 9.34
CA PRO A 117 -1.53 -3.27 9.66
C PRO A 117 -1.63 -2.78 11.11
N GLY A 118 -0.86 -3.32 12.06
CA GLY A 118 -1.02 -3.02 13.49
C GLY A 118 -0.63 -1.60 13.91
N LEU A 119 0.17 -0.88 13.11
CA LEU A 119 0.43 0.56 13.31
C LEU A 119 -0.63 1.45 12.64
N SER A 120 -1.53 0.87 11.83
CA SER A 120 -2.62 1.56 11.13
C SER A 120 -4.00 1.33 11.78
N THR A 121 -4.06 0.48 12.80
CA THR A 121 -5.28 0.18 13.58
C THR A 121 -5.43 1.02 14.84
N ASP A 122 -4.33 1.55 15.40
CA ASP A 122 -4.32 2.32 16.67
C ASP A 122 -4.00 3.81 16.51
N PHE A 123 -4.33 4.43 15.35
CA PHE A 123 -4.33 5.88 15.16
C PHE A 123 -5.42 6.35 14.20
#